data_AF-A0A7V0NUJ9-F1
#
_entry.id   AF-A0A7V0NUJ9-F1
#
_cell.length_a   1.000
_cell.length_b   1.000
_cell.length_c   1.000
_cell.angle_alpha   90.00
_cell.angle_beta   90.00
_cell.angle_gamma   90.00
#
_symmetry.space_group_name_H-M   'P 1'
#
loop_
_entity.id
_entity.type
_entity.pdbx_description
1 polymer ?
#
loop_
_entity_poly.entity_id
_entity_poly.type
_entity_poly.pdbx_seq_one_letter_code
_entity_poly.pdbx_strand_id
1 'polypeptide(L)' 'MSSDQVLLDRFLAGDRRAFDELMLRHEDRVFGLGLRMLGNREDALEATQETFLTVFRKAHQFSGRSAFGTWLYRV' A
#
# COMPACT_ATOMS: atom_id res chain seq x y z
N MET A 1 -8.04 -9.92 -12.98
CA MET A 1 -7.45 -9.21 -11.82
C MET A 1 -8.07 -7.82 -11.77
N SER A 2 -8.54 -7.39 -10.60
CA SER A 2 -9.10 -6.03 -10.44
C SER A 2 -7.98 -4.98 -10.56
N SER A 3 -8.31 -3.78 -11.02
CA SER A 3 -7.37 -2.66 -10.99
C SER A 3 -7.20 -2.17 -9.54
N ASP A 4 -6.09 -1.50 -9.24
CA ASP A 4 -5.83 -0.93 -7.92
C ASP A 4 -6.94 0.05 -7.51
N GLN A 5 -7.46 0.82 -8.46
CA GLN A 5 -8.58 1.73 -8.24
C GLN A 5 -9.84 0.97 -7.79
N VAL A 6 -10.18 -0.13 -8.46
CA VAL A 6 -11.37 -0.94 -8.10
C VAL A 6 -11.24 -1.55 -6.72
N LEU A 7 -10.04 -2.04 -6.35
CA LEU A 7 -9.79 -2.57 -5.02
C LEU A 7 -9.90 -1.48 -3.95
N LEU A 8 -9.37 -0.29 -4.24
CA LEU A 8 -9.49 0.84 -3.33
C LEU A 8 -10.94 1.30 -3.16
N ASP A 9 -11.71 1.39 -4.24
CA ASP A 9 -13.12 1.79 -4.19
C ASP A 9 -13.95 0.78 -3.37
N ARG A 10 -13.69 -0.52 -3.56
CA ARG A 10 -14.32 -1.58 -2.74
C ARG A 10 -13.94 -1.47 -1.27
N PHE A 11 -12.67 -1.19 -0.97
CA PHE A 11 -12.22 -0.97 0.39
C PHE A 11 -12.92 0.23 1.03
N LEU A 12 -13.01 1.35 0.32
CA LEU A 12 -13.72 2.54 0.77
C LEU A 12 -15.23 2.29 0.95
N ALA A 13 -15.81 1.35 0.21
CA ALA A 13 -17.17 0.87 0.40
C ALA A 13 -17.34 -0.13 1.56
N GLY A 14 -16.27 -0.45 2.30
CA GLY A 14 -16.29 -1.30 3.49
C GLY A 14 -15.78 -2.73 3.30
N ASP A 15 -15.37 -3.11 2.08
CA ASP A 15 -14.80 -4.44 1.82
C ASP A 15 -13.33 -4.51 2.24
N ARG A 16 -13.08 -4.95 3.48
CA ARG A 16 -11.72 -5.07 4.02
C ARG A 16 -10.82 -6.01 3.22
N ARG A 17 -11.39 -7.04 2.56
CA ARG A 17 -10.60 -8.00 1.78
C ARG A 17 -9.98 -7.35 0.53
N ALA A 18 -10.61 -6.30 0.02
CA ALA A 18 -10.08 -5.54 -1.11
C ALA A 18 -8.79 -4.80 -0.74
N PHE A 19 -8.64 -4.39 0.54
CA PHE A 19 -7.39 -3.81 1.03
C PHE A 19 -6.27 -4.85 1.08
N ASP A 20 -6.57 -6.06 1.57
CA ASP A 20 -5.58 -7.14 1.63
C ASP A 20 -5.06 -7.49 0.23
N GLU A 21 -5.95 -7.61 -0.76
CA GLU A 21 -5.55 -7.85 -2.16
C GLU A 21 -4.69 -6.69 -2.71
N LEU A 22 -5.06 -5.45 -2.38
CA LEU A 22 -4.30 -4.27 -2.79
C LEU A 22 -2.90 -4.26 -2.16
N MET A 23 -2.76 -4.58 -0.88
CA MET A 23 -1.48 -4.59 -0.18
C MET A 23 -0.58 -5.72 -0.67
N LEU A 24 -1.11 -6.93 -0.82
CA LEU A 24 -0.37 -8.08 -1.37
C LEU A 24 0.24 -7.78 -2.74
N ARG A 25 -0.46 -6.99 -3.58
CA ARG A 25 0.04 -6.59 -4.89
C ARG A 25 1.27 -5.68 -4.83
N HIS A 26 1.40 -4.89 -3.76
CA HIS A 26 2.45 -3.89 -3.61
C HIS A 26 3.53 -4.27 -2.58
N GLU A 27 3.33 -5.35 -1.82
CA GLU A 27 4.22 -5.83 -0.76
C GLU A 27 5.66 -5.98 -1.22
N ASP A 28 5.93 -6.80 -2.23
CA ASP A 28 7.29 -7.05 -2.73
C ASP A 28 8.03 -5.77 -3.12
N ARG A 29 7.27 -4.82 -3.68
CA ARG A 29 7.81 -3.56 -4.16
C ARG A 29 8.13 -2.58 -3.02
N VAL A 30 7.24 -2.47 -2.04
CA VAL A 30 7.47 -1.64 -0.84
C VAL A 30 8.59 -2.24 0.00
N PHE A 31 8.55 -3.55 0.24
CA PHE A 31 9.61 -4.27 0.94
C PHE A 31 10.96 -4.14 0.23
N GLY A 32 11.00 -4.32 -1.09
CA GLY A 32 12.23 -4.14 -1.88
C GLY A 32 12.77 -2.71 -1.87
N LEU A 33 11.91 -1.69 -1.71
CA LEU A 33 12.37 -0.32 -1.47
C LEU A 33 12.95 -0.18 -0.06
N GLY A 34 12.22 -0.62 0.97
CA GLY A 34 12.66 -0.57 2.36
C GLY A 34 14.00 -1.29 2.56
N LEU A 35 14.16 -2.46 1.96
CA LEU A 35 15.42 -3.22 2.01
C LEU A 35 16.59 -2.47 1.40
N ARG A 36 16.39 -1.76 0.28
CA ARG A 36 17.43 -0.92 -0.35
C ARG A 36 17.79 0.29 0.50
N MET A 37 16.85 0.81 1.29
CA MET A 37 17.06 2.01 2.12
C MET A 37 17.67 1.68 3.49
N LEU A 38 17.26 0.57 4.10
CA LEU A 38 17.58 0.20 5.48
C LEU A 38 18.70 -0.85 5.58
N GLY A 39 18.96 -1.59 4.50
CA GLY A 39 20.08 -2.52 4.39
C GLY A 39 19.93 -3.82 5.20
N ASN A 40 18.82 -4.02 5.90
CA ASN A 40 18.53 -5.25 6.61
C ASN A 40 17.04 -5.63 6.49
N ARG A 41 16.75 -6.91 6.72
CA ARG A 41 15.42 -7.49 6.48
C ARG A 41 14.41 -7.11 7.55
N GLU A 42 14.80 -7.04 8.82
CA GLU A 42 13.87 -6.77 9.93
C GLU A 42 13.31 -5.35 9.82
N ASP A 43 14.17 -4.35 9.69
CA ASP A 43 13.75 -2.95 9.55
C ASP A 43 12.92 -2.75 8.28
N ALA A 44 13.23 -3.46 7.20
CA ALA A 44 12.45 -3.41 5.96
C ALA A 44 11.04 -4.00 6.13
N LEU A 45 10.88 -5.07 6.91
CA LEU A 45 9.58 -5.64 7.23
C LEU A 45 8.76 -4.70 8.13
N GLU A 46 9.41 -4.07 9.11
CA GLU A 46 8.78 -3.07 9.98
C GLU A 46 8.30 -1.86 9.17
N ALA A 47 9.18 -1.27 8.35
CA ALA A 47 8.84 -0.12 7.51
C ALA A 47 7.72 -0.42 6.50
N THR A 48 7.70 -1.64 5.94
CA THR A 48 6.62 -2.09 5.05
C THR A 48 5.28 -2.13 5.77
N GLN A 49 5.26 -2.71 6.98
CA GLN A 49 4.06 -2.76 7.81
C GLN A 49 3.58 -1.36 8.21
N GLU A 50 4.47 -0.48 8.67
CA GLU A 50 4.12 0.89 9.03
C GLU A 50 3.56 1.68 7.84
N THR A 51 4.14 1.48 6.64
CA THR A 51 3.65 2.08 5.40
C THR A 51 2.22 1.62 5.12
N PHE A 52 1.94 0.32 5.21
CA PHE A 52 0.60 -0.23 4.97
C PHE A 52 -0.43 0.22 6.02
N LEU A 53 -0.05 0.32 7.29
CA LEU A 53 -0.89 0.89 8.33
C LEU A 53 -1.20 2.37 8.07
N THR A 54 -0.21 3.13 7.59
CA THR A 54 -0.39 4.54 7.23
C THR A 54 -1.31 4.69 6.04
N VAL A 55 -1.15 3.86 5.02
CA VAL A 55 -2.01 3.77 3.84
C VAL A 55 -3.44 3.43 4.24
N PHE A 56 -3.65 2.45 5.11
CA PHE A 56 -4.98 2.08 5.62
C PHE A 56 -5.68 3.30 6.24
N ARG A 57 -4.96 4.05 7.09
CA ARG A 57 -5.50 5.26 7.75
C ARG A 57 -5.77 6.38 6.76
N LYS A 58 -4.92 6.57 5.75
CA LYS A 58 -5.00 7.66 4.77
C LYS A 58 -5.75 7.33 3.49
N ALA A 59 -6.23 6.10 3.30
CA ALA A 59 -6.86 5.66 2.05
C ALA A 59 -8.02 6.55 1.59
N HIS A 60 -8.82 7.07 2.53
CA HIS A 60 -9.92 8.01 2.27
C HIS A 60 -9.46 9.37 1.72
N GLN A 61 -8.17 9.71 1.85
CA GLN A 61 -7.56 10.94 1.34
C GLN A 61 -7.01 10.76 -0.08
N PHE A 62 -6.99 9.54 -0.59
CA PHE A 62 -6.59 9.28 -1.97
C PHE A 62 -7.67 9.83 -2.92
N SER A 63 -7.28 10.80 -3.75
CA SER A 63 -8.19 11.53 -4.64
C SER A 63 -8.12 11.08 -6.10
N GLY A 64 -7.40 9.99 -6.41
CA GLY A 64 -7.28 9.49 -7.79
C GLY A 64 -6.45 10.36 -8.74
N ARG A 65 -5.78 11.41 -8.24
CA ARG A 65 -4.95 12.32 -9.07
C ARG A 65 -3.64 11.71 -9.57
N SER A 66 -3.26 10.54 -9.07
CA SER A 66 -2.13 9.75 -9.52
C SER A 66 -2.48 8.27 -9.44
N ALA A 67 -1.70 7.40 -10.09
CA ALA A 67 -1.80 5.97 -9.83
C ALA A 67 -1.60 5.68 -8.33
N PHE A 68 -2.33 4.69 -7.80
CA PHE A 68 -2.24 4.30 -6.40
C PHE A 68 -0.81 3.98 -5.99
N GLY A 69 -0.08 3.20 -6.79
CA GLY A 69 1.33 2.89 -6.53
C GLY A 69 2.20 4.13 -6.39
N THR A 70 1.98 5.18 -7.20
CA THR A 70 2.73 6.45 -7.08
C THR A 70 2.42 7.18 -5.79
N TRP A 71 1.17 7.17 -5.35
CA TRP A 71 0.77 7.77 -4.08
C TRP A 71 1.33 6.97 -2.89
N LEU A 72 1.29 5.64 -2.96
CA LEU A 72 1.85 4.72 -1.96
C LEU A 72 3.32 5.03 -1.65
N TYR A 73 4.13 5.31 -2.68
CA TYR A 73 5.55 5.69 -2.50
C TYR A 73 5.77 7.06 -1.82
N ARG A 74 4.73 7.88 -1.66
CA ARG A 74 4.81 9.22 -1.03
C ARG A 74 4.25 9.26 0.39
N VAL A 75 3.58 8.20 0.83
CA VAL A 75 2.91 8.12 2.13
C VAL A 75 3.93 8.16 3.26
#